data_AF-A0A2V8IB97-F1
#
_entry.id   AF-A0A2V8IB97-F1
#
_cell.length_a   1.000
_cell.length_b   1.000
_cell.length_c   1.000
_cell.angle_alpha   90.00
_cell.angle_beta   90.00
_cell.angle_gamma   90.00
#
_symmetry.space_group_name_H-M   'P 1'
#
loop_
_entity.id
_entity.type
_entity.pdbx_description
1 polymer ?
#
loop_
_entity_poly.entity_id
_entity_poly.type
_entity_poly.pdbx_seq_one_letter_code
_entity_poly.pdbx_strand_id
1 'polypeptide(L)'
;AKKHLAWYFSETHTVSPSANGFTQVFTAAEPQDDVSYTTRINYDQTLTPTMLFHIGVGLLHTNHPAIPPSFDQNTLGWAKNFYVNQFPNFTGLQNFAVGGVSLAGTAGSMGTGFGVEYLKDIKPTGNASVSLVKGNHTFKAGGELIVEGFPQLNYTRANGGLGFSAQQSGL
;
A
#
# COMPACT_ATOMS: atom_id res chain seq x y z
N ALA A 1 6.62 32.68 -29.50
CA ALA A 1 5.84 31.47 -29.13
C ALA A 1 5.43 31.59 -27.67
N LYS A 2 4.14 31.40 -27.35
CA LYS A 2 3.64 31.43 -25.97
C LYS A 2 4.00 30.11 -25.27
N LYS A 3 4.55 30.20 -24.07
CA LYS A 3 4.96 29.07 -23.24
C LYS A 3 4.28 29.18 -21.89
N HIS A 4 3.85 28.07 -21.33
CA HIS A 4 3.24 28.00 -20.01
C HIS A 4 3.80 26.78 -19.27
N LEU A 5 4.14 26.97 -18.00
CA LEU A 5 4.67 25.94 -17.12
C LEU A 5 3.85 25.96 -15.84
N ALA A 6 3.29 24.81 -15.48
CA ALA A 6 2.53 24.64 -14.26
C ALA A 6 3.09 23.48 -13.44
N TRP A 7 3.08 23.65 -12.12
CA TRP A 7 3.42 22.60 -11.17
C TRP A 7 2.17 22.24 -10.37
N TYR A 8 2.00 20.95 -10.12
CA TYR A 8 0.93 20.37 -9.33
C TYR A 8 1.53 19.51 -8.23
N PHE A 9 1.03 19.70 -7.01
CA PHE A 9 1.35 18.88 -5.86
C PHE A 9 0.05 18.52 -5.13
N SER A 10 -0.06 17.26 -4.74
CA SER A 10 -1.13 16.76 -3.90
C SER A 10 -0.56 15.73 -2.95
N GLU A 11 -1.03 15.75 -1.71
CA GLU A 11 -0.68 14.79 -0.68
C GLU A 11 -1.94 14.34 0.04
N THR A 12 -2.00 13.04 0.30
CA THR A 12 -2.99 12.41 1.15
C THR A 12 -2.25 11.67 2.24
N HIS A 13 -2.58 11.97 3.49
CA HIS A 13 -2.02 11.33 4.67
C HIS A 13 -3.14 10.68 5.46
N THR A 14 -3.01 9.38 5.70
CA THR A 14 -3.98 8.58 6.47
C THR A 14 -3.25 7.85 7.58
N VAL A 15 -3.63 8.13 8.82
CA VAL A 15 -3.13 7.41 9.99
C VAL A 15 -4.22 6.51 10.52
N SER A 16 -3.90 5.23 10.68
CA SER A 16 -4.82 4.25 11.26
C SER A 16 -4.16 3.57 12.46
N PRO A 17 -4.72 3.67 13.67
CA PRO A 17 -4.18 2.95 14.82
C PRO A 17 -4.46 1.44 14.75
N SER A 18 -5.28 0.98 13.80
CA SER A 18 -5.69 -0.44 13.66
C SER A 18 -6.25 -1.02 14.96
N ALA A 19 -6.87 -0.18 15.80
CA ALA A 19 -7.25 -0.54 17.15
C ALA A 19 -8.39 -1.58 17.13
N ASN A 20 -8.15 -2.72 17.77
CA ASN A 20 -9.10 -3.84 17.83
C ASN A 20 -9.63 -4.11 19.25
N GLY A 21 -9.34 -3.23 20.21
CA GLY A 21 -9.69 -3.39 21.63
C GLY A 21 -8.84 -4.41 22.39
N PHE A 22 -7.88 -5.05 21.72
CA PHE A 22 -7.02 -6.09 22.29
C PHE A 22 -5.61 -5.58 22.53
N THR A 23 -5.27 -5.36 23.80
CA THR A 23 -4.05 -4.64 24.23
C THR A 23 -2.82 -5.54 24.41
N GLN A 24 -2.93 -6.84 24.13
CA GLN A 24 -1.83 -7.79 24.32
C GLN A 24 -0.81 -7.68 23.18
N VAL A 25 0.45 -7.99 23.49
CA VAL A 25 1.58 -7.95 22.53
C VAL A 25 1.45 -8.94 21.36
N PHE A 26 0.55 -9.91 21.47
CA PHE A 26 0.21 -10.89 20.43
C PHE A 26 -1.07 -10.53 19.66
N THR A 27 -1.46 -9.25 19.73
CA THR A 27 -2.52 -8.70 18.89
C THR A 27 -2.14 -8.77 17.41
N ALA A 28 -3.17 -8.80 16.55
CA ALA A 28 -3.01 -8.66 15.11
C ALA A 28 -3.17 -7.21 14.63
N ALA A 29 -3.37 -6.27 15.56
CA ALA A 29 -3.45 -4.84 15.26
C ALA A 29 -2.07 -4.32 14.84
N GLU A 30 -2.01 -3.74 13.65
CA GLU A 30 -0.80 -3.13 13.09
C GLU A 30 -1.10 -1.68 12.75
N PRO A 31 -0.60 -0.71 13.53
CA PRO A 31 -0.72 0.69 13.19
C PRO A 31 -0.11 0.98 11.82
N GLN A 32 -0.80 1.82 11.06
CA GLN A 32 -0.43 2.22 9.70
C GLN A 32 -0.33 3.74 9.61
N ASP A 33 0.66 4.20 8.84
CA ASP A 33 0.93 5.61 8.58
C ASP A 33 1.13 5.85 7.07
N ASP A 34 0.01 5.87 6.35
CA ASP A 34 -0.03 5.92 4.90
C ASP A 34 0.13 7.34 4.36
N VAL A 35 1.20 7.56 3.60
CA VAL A 35 1.44 8.82 2.90
C VAL A 35 1.51 8.54 1.41
N SER A 36 0.63 9.19 0.64
CA SER A 36 0.68 9.19 -0.82
C SER A 36 0.74 10.61 -1.33
N TYR A 37 1.77 10.93 -2.11
CA TYR A 37 1.90 12.24 -2.73
C TYR A 37 2.18 12.13 -4.23
N THR A 38 1.61 13.05 -4.99
CA THR A 38 1.81 13.19 -6.42
C THR A 38 2.42 14.54 -6.72
N THR A 39 3.53 14.56 -7.43
CA THR A 39 4.13 15.78 -7.99
C THR A 39 4.12 15.68 -9.50
N ARG A 40 3.68 16.74 -10.19
CA ARG A 40 3.58 16.75 -11.65
C ARG A 40 3.94 18.11 -12.21
N ILE A 41 4.71 18.10 -13.29
CA ILE A 41 5.04 19.29 -14.07
C ILE A 41 4.32 19.18 -15.40
N ASN A 42 3.63 20.25 -15.80
CA ASN A 42 2.94 20.35 -17.08
C ASN A 42 3.55 21.51 -17.87
N TYR A 43 3.88 21.25 -19.13
CA TYR A 43 4.45 22.22 -20.05
C TYR A 43 3.59 22.34 -21.31
N ASP A 44 3.16 23.55 -21.61
CA ASP A 44 2.41 23.88 -22.81
C ASP A 44 3.21 24.84 -23.70
N GLN A 45 3.30 24.54 -24.99
CA GLN A 45 3.93 25.43 -25.97
C GLN A 45 3.11 25.51 -27.26
N THR A 46 2.87 26.74 -27.70
CA THR A 46 2.39 27.01 -29.06
C THR A 46 3.56 26.92 -30.03
N LEU A 47 3.64 25.82 -30.81
CA LEU A 47 4.72 25.55 -31.75
C LEU A 47 4.59 26.38 -33.03
N THR A 48 3.37 26.51 -33.56
CA THR A 48 2.97 27.40 -34.66
C THR A 48 1.65 28.08 -34.27
N PRO A 49 1.17 29.13 -34.96
CA PRO A 49 -0.10 29.80 -34.62
C PRO A 49 -1.31 28.87 -34.56
N THR A 50 -1.22 27.68 -35.15
CA THR A 50 -2.29 26.69 -35.18
C THR A 50 -1.94 25.37 -34.50
N MET A 51 -0.76 25.23 -33.89
CA MET A 51 -0.32 23.99 -33.25
C MET A 51 0.05 24.22 -31.79
N LEU A 52 -0.63 23.50 -30.89
CA LEU A 52 -0.37 23.48 -29.46
C LEU A 52 0.16 22.11 -29.06
N PHE A 53 1.26 22.11 -28.32
CA PHE A 53 1.86 20.92 -27.72
C PHE A 53 1.76 20.99 -26.21
N HIS A 54 1.44 19.85 -25.60
CA HIS A 54 1.38 19.65 -24.15
C HIS A 54 2.19 18.42 -23.79
N ILE A 55 2.98 18.52 -22.73
CA ILE A 55 3.63 17.38 -22.08
C ILE A 55 3.50 17.50 -20.57
N GLY A 56 3.13 16.41 -19.92
CA GLY A 56 3.10 16.28 -18.48
C GLY A 56 3.98 15.11 -18.05
N VAL A 57 4.76 15.33 -16.99
CA VAL A 57 5.53 14.27 -16.33
C VAL A 57 5.25 14.36 -14.84
N GLY A 58 4.89 13.25 -14.24
CA GLY A 58 4.56 13.16 -12.82
C GLY A 58 5.16 11.94 -12.15
N LEU A 59 5.32 12.05 -10.84
CA LEU A 59 5.71 10.96 -9.96
C LEU A 59 4.67 10.84 -8.86
N LEU A 60 4.08 9.66 -8.73
CA LEU A 60 3.29 9.27 -7.59
C LEU A 60 4.18 8.46 -6.66
N HIS A 61 4.21 8.84 -5.39
CA HIS A 61 4.91 8.12 -4.34
C HIS A 61 3.90 7.69 -3.31
N THR A 62 3.92 6.42 -2.96
CA THR A 62 3.10 5.88 -1.88
C THR A 62 3.99 5.13 -0.91
N ASN A 63 3.88 5.50 0.36
CA ASN A 63 4.57 4.86 1.46
C ASN A 63 3.52 4.25 2.39
N HIS A 64 3.61 2.94 2.61
CA HIS A 64 2.77 2.19 3.53
C HIS A 64 3.66 1.44 4.53
N PRO A 65 4.03 2.08 5.64
CA PRO A 65 4.57 1.42 6.80
C PRO A 65 3.41 0.81 7.62
N ALA A 66 3.44 -0.50 7.83
CA ALA A 66 2.66 -1.13 8.89
C ALA A 66 3.64 -1.64 9.95
N ILE A 67 3.41 -1.31 11.22
CA ILE A 67 4.34 -1.62 12.30
C ILE A 67 3.78 -2.78 13.12
N PRO A 68 4.13 -4.05 12.79
CA PRO A 68 3.79 -5.18 13.64
C PRO A 68 4.43 -5.03 15.03
N PRO A 69 3.71 -5.39 16.11
CA PRO A 69 4.27 -5.35 17.45
C PRO A 69 5.44 -6.34 17.58
N SER A 70 6.54 -5.86 18.16
CA SER A 70 7.68 -6.73 18.47
C SER A 70 7.31 -7.71 19.59
N PHE A 71 7.71 -8.96 19.45
CA PHE A 71 7.45 -10.00 20.43
C PHE A 71 8.71 -10.85 20.69
N ASP A 72 9.03 -11.08 21.97
CA ASP A 72 10.13 -11.95 22.37
C ASP A 72 9.71 -13.43 22.27
N GLN A 73 10.14 -14.09 21.21
CA GLN A 73 9.87 -15.50 20.98
C GLN A 73 10.42 -16.43 22.08
N ASN A 74 11.38 -16.00 22.90
CA ASN A 74 11.89 -16.84 24.00
C ASN A 74 10.84 -17.08 25.10
N THR A 75 9.81 -16.25 25.16
CA THR A 75 8.67 -16.42 26.07
C THR A 75 7.75 -17.57 25.66
N LEU A 76 7.88 -18.06 24.42
CA LEU A 76 7.15 -19.22 23.95
C LEU A 76 7.91 -20.48 24.38
N GLY A 77 7.22 -21.50 24.91
CA GLY A 77 7.82 -22.76 25.40
C GLY A 77 8.54 -23.63 24.34
N TRP A 78 8.64 -23.12 23.12
CA TRP A 78 9.26 -23.72 21.95
C TRP A 78 10.35 -22.80 21.36
N ALA A 79 10.59 -21.64 22.00
CA ALA A 79 11.63 -20.66 21.71
C ALA A 79 11.68 -20.20 20.24
N LYS A 80 12.75 -19.48 19.88
CA LYS A 80 12.95 -18.74 18.63
C LYS A 80 13.03 -19.65 17.38
N ASN A 81 11.89 -20.14 16.92
CA ASN A 81 11.78 -20.94 15.68
C ASN A 81 11.55 -20.10 14.43
N PHE A 82 11.26 -18.80 14.58
CA PHE A 82 10.92 -17.91 13.47
C PHE A 82 11.99 -16.83 13.25
N TYR A 83 12.13 -16.38 12.01
CA TYR A 83 13.21 -15.51 11.55
C TYR A 83 13.10 -14.07 12.07
N VAL A 84 11.89 -13.60 12.43
CA VAL A 84 11.64 -12.24 12.94
C VAL A 84 11.01 -12.26 14.33
N ASN A 85 11.31 -11.26 15.17
CA ASN A 85 10.78 -11.15 16.53
C ASN A 85 9.34 -10.60 16.52
N GLN A 86 8.41 -11.42 16.05
CA GLN A 86 6.97 -11.14 15.99
C GLN A 86 6.20 -12.35 16.52
N PHE A 87 4.99 -12.12 17.04
CA PHE A 87 4.14 -13.24 17.46
C PHE A 87 3.67 -14.03 16.23
N PRO A 88 3.73 -15.37 16.24
CA PRO A 88 3.30 -16.16 15.09
C PRO A 88 1.81 -15.98 14.82
N ASN A 89 1.41 -16.04 13.56
CA ASN A 89 0.00 -15.94 13.20
C ASN A 89 -0.72 -17.26 13.50
N PHE A 90 -1.66 -17.25 14.43
CA PHE A 90 -2.54 -18.40 14.69
C PHE A 90 -3.87 -18.19 13.98
N THR A 91 -4.31 -19.18 13.21
CA THR A 91 -5.57 -19.13 12.44
C THR A 91 -6.44 -20.34 12.76
N GLY A 92 -7.74 -20.24 12.48
CA GLY A 92 -8.68 -21.33 12.76
C GLY A 92 -9.13 -21.40 14.23
N LEU A 93 -9.03 -20.28 14.96
CA LEU A 93 -9.40 -20.18 16.37
C LEU A 93 -10.88 -19.79 16.60
N GLN A 94 -11.74 -19.96 15.58
CA GLN A 94 -13.16 -19.59 15.64
C GLN A 94 -14.02 -20.65 14.96
N ASN A 95 -15.26 -20.78 15.43
CA ASN A 95 -16.31 -21.56 14.80
C ASN A 95 -17.65 -20.81 14.87
N PHE A 96 -18.41 -20.82 13.78
CA PHE A 96 -19.72 -20.15 13.70
C PHE A 96 -20.75 -20.71 14.69
N ALA A 97 -20.71 -22.02 14.99
CA ALA A 97 -21.71 -22.70 15.81
C ALA A 97 -21.42 -22.62 17.32
N VAL A 98 -20.15 -22.55 17.73
CA VAL A 98 -19.75 -22.62 19.15
C VAL A 98 -18.89 -21.45 19.64
N GLY A 99 -18.57 -20.49 18.76
CA GLY A 99 -17.80 -19.30 19.10
C GLY A 99 -16.29 -19.48 18.96
N GLY A 100 -15.51 -18.70 19.71
CA GLY A 100 -14.05 -18.71 19.67
C GLY A 100 -13.43 -17.31 19.74
N VAL A 101 -12.22 -17.17 19.24
CA VAL A 101 -11.51 -15.88 19.19
C VAL A 101 -12.17 -14.97 18.16
N SER A 102 -12.73 -13.85 18.62
CA SER A 102 -13.23 -12.77 17.77
C SER A 102 -12.49 -11.49 18.15
N LEU A 103 -11.33 -11.28 17.53
CA LEU A 103 -10.60 -10.02 17.62
C LEU A 103 -11.02 -9.16 16.43
N ALA A 104 -11.41 -7.91 16.68
CA ALA A 104 -11.86 -7.02 15.62
C ALA A 104 -10.77 -6.89 14.53
N GLY A 105 -11.15 -7.07 13.26
CA GLY A 105 -10.23 -7.02 12.11
C GLY A 105 -9.55 -8.34 11.75
N THR A 106 -9.60 -9.36 12.63
CA THR A 106 -9.02 -10.68 12.37
C THR A 106 -9.97 -11.78 12.81
N ALA A 107 -10.90 -12.14 11.93
CA ALA A 107 -11.82 -13.25 12.13
C ALA A 107 -11.03 -14.51 12.55
N GLY A 108 -11.01 -14.84 13.84
CA GLY A 108 -10.42 -16.07 14.36
C GLY A 108 -8.92 -16.19 14.21
N SER A 109 -8.18 -15.07 14.16
CA SER A 109 -6.72 -15.11 14.19
C SER A 109 -6.08 -14.20 15.25
N MET A 110 -4.89 -14.62 15.68
CA MET A 110 -4.03 -13.93 16.65
C MET A 110 -2.64 -13.75 16.04
N GLY A 111 -1.93 -12.69 16.44
CA GLY A 111 -0.65 -12.32 15.85
C GLY A 111 -0.74 -11.73 14.44
N THR A 112 0.35 -11.10 14.01
CA THR A 112 0.50 -10.46 12.70
C THR A 112 0.20 -11.42 11.55
N GLY A 113 -0.91 -11.19 10.84
CA GLY A 113 -1.30 -11.99 9.68
C GLY A 113 -0.70 -11.52 8.36
N PHE A 114 -0.49 -10.22 8.20
CA PHE A 114 0.08 -9.63 6.99
C PHE A 114 1.13 -8.58 7.34
N GLY A 115 2.31 -9.03 7.78
CA GLY A 115 3.39 -8.18 8.29
C GLY A 115 4.14 -7.45 7.19
N VAL A 116 3.52 -6.44 6.59
CA VAL A 116 4.16 -5.54 5.64
C VAL A 116 4.88 -4.43 6.40
N GLU A 117 6.13 -4.68 6.76
CA GLU A 117 6.90 -3.68 7.50
C GLU A 117 7.08 -2.40 6.67
N TYR A 118 7.31 -2.56 5.37
CA TYR A 118 7.58 -1.42 4.50
C TYR A 118 7.16 -1.71 3.06
N LEU A 119 6.27 -0.87 2.52
CA LEU A 119 5.98 -0.80 1.10
C LEU A 119 6.24 0.61 0.60
N LYS A 120 7.00 0.70 -0.49
CA LYS A 120 7.31 1.96 -1.17
C LYS A 120 7.02 1.84 -2.65
N ASP A 121 5.92 2.38 -3.11
CA ASP A 121 5.61 2.47 -4.54
C ASP A 121 6.08 3.82 -5.09
N ILE A 122 6.87 3.78 -6.16
CA ILE A 122 7.22 4.95 -6.96
C ILE A 122 6.74 4.68 -8.37
N LYS A 123 5.71 5.43 -8.79
CA LYS A 123 5.05 5.29 -10.08
C LYS A 123 5.29 6.52 -10.96
N PRO A 124 6.26 6.46 -11.88
CA PRO A 124 6.42 7.44 -12.93
C PRO A 124 5.23 7.42 -13.89
N THR A 125 4.72 8.60 -14.20
CA THR A 125 3.64 8.82 -15.16
C THR A 125 4.03 9.92 -16.13
N GLY A 126 3.58 9.81 -17.37
CA GLY A 126 3.80 10.82 -18.38
C GLY A 126 2.71 10.82 -19.42
N ASN A 127 2.38 12.00 -19.95
CA ASN A 127 1.48 12.14 -21.08
C ASN A 127 2.02 13.21 -22.03
N ALA A 128 1.76 13.03 -23.31
CA ALA A 128 2.05 14.04 -24.32
C ALA A 128 0.88 14.15 -25.28
N SER A 129 0.55 15.36 -25.71
CA SER A 129 -0.49 15.59 -26.70
C SER A 129 -0.15 16.76 -27.61
N VAL A 130 -0.66 16.69 -28.84
CA VAL A 130 -0.56 17.74 -29.84
C VAL A 130 -1.93 17.98 -30.44
N SER A 131 -2.30 19.26 -30.57
CA SER A 131 -3.50 19.67 -31.29
C SER A 131 -3.14 20.63 -32.42
N LEU A 132 -3.61 20.32 -33.62
CA LEU A 132 -3.39 21.12 -34.83
C LEU A 132 -4.74 21.57 -35.39
N VAL A 133 -4.88 22.86 -35.63
CA VAL A 133 -6.00 23.45 -36.36
C VAL A 133 -5.54 23.76 -37.79
N LYS A 134 -6.21 23.21 -38.80
CA LYS A 134 -5.88 23.50 -40.20
C LYS A 134 -7.16 23.72 -40.99
N GLY A 135 -7.42 24.97 -41.36
CA GLY A 135 -8.70 25.38 -41.94
C GLY A 135 -9.85 25.05 -40.99
N ASN A 136 -10.85 24.32 -41.49
CA ASN A 136 -12.02 23.90 -40.71
C ASN A 136 -11.83 22.56 -39.98
N HIS A 137 -10.62 21.99 -39.96
CA HIS A 137 -10.33 20.71 -39.31
C HIS A 137 -9.46 20.89 -38.06
N THR A 138 -9.76 20.11 -37.02
CA THR A 138 -8.94 19.98 -35.81
C THR A 138 -8.45 18.55 -35.69
N PHE A 139 -7.13 18.38 -35.62
CA PHE A 139 -6.47 17.10 -35.40
C PHE A 139 -5.91 17.05 -33.99
N LYS A 140 -6.06 15.91 -33.31
CA LYS A 140 -5.50 15.67 -31.97
C LYS A 140 -4.84 14.31 -31.95
N ALA A 141 -3.64 14.26 -31.40
CA ALA A 141 -2.91 13.02 -31.15
C ALA A 141 -2.24 13.10 -29.78
N GLY A 142 -2.03 11.97 -29.14
CA GLY A 142 -1.35 11.91 -27.85
C GLY A 142 -1.01 10.49 -27.43
N GLY A 143 -0.22 10.39 -26.36
CA GLY A 143 0.19 9.13 -25.76
C GLY A 143 0.36 9.28 -24.25
N GLU A 144 0.30 8.14 -23.57
CA GLU A 144 0.45 8.01 -22.13
C GLU A 144 1.50 6.95 -21.80
N LEU A 145 2.23 7.16 -20.71
CA LEU A 145 3.20 6.24 -20.13
C LEU A 145 2.92 6.12 -18.63
N ILE A 146 2.83 4.88 -18.17
CA ILE A 146 2.81 4.53 -16.75
C ILE A 146 3.86 3.45 -16.55
N VAL A 147 4.73 3.63 -15.57
CA VAL A 147 5.70 2.63 -15.14
C VAL A 147 5.31 2.15 -13.76
N GLU A 148 5.02 0.86 -13.61
CA GLU A 148 4.56 0.27 -12.36
C GLU A 148 5.64 -0.58 -11.70
N GLY A 149 5.70 -0.52 -10.36
CA GLY A 149 6.55 -1.38 -9.55
C GLY A 149 6.21 -1.25 -8.07
N PHE A 150 5.93 -2.37 -7.42
CA PHE A 150 5.56 -2.42 -6.01
C PHE A 150 6.64 -3.12 -5.18
N PRO A 151 7.81 -2.50 -4.92
CA PRO A 151 8.81 -3.10 -4.04
C PRO A 151 8.29 -3.08 -2.59
N GLN A 152 8.26 -4.27 -2.00
CA GLN A 152 7.69 -4.52 -0.69
C GLN A 152 8.64 -5.40 0.13
N LEU A 153 8.86 -5.01 1.39
CA LEU A 153 9.43 -5.88 2.41
C LEU A 153 8.28 -6.51 3.21
N ASN A 154 8.21 -7.84 3.21
CA ASN A 154 7.11 -8.59 3.79
C ASN A 154 7.64 -9.69 4.72
N TYR A 155 7.17 -9.69 5.96
CA TYR A 155 7.54 -10.66 7.00
C TYR A 155 6.47 -11.71 7.31
N THR A 156 5.34 -11.74 6.59
CA THR A 156 4.22 -12.67 6.79
C THR A 156 4.62 -14.15 6.80
N ARG A 157 5.73 -14.52 6.16
CA ARG A 157 6.27 -15.89 6.18
C ARG A 157 7.45 -16.05 7.14
N ALA A 158 8.04 -14.95 7.57
CA ALA A 158 9.17 -14.94 8.48
C ALA A 158 8.74 -15.05 9.96
N ASN A 159 7.53 -14.61 10.32
CA ASN A 159 6.98 -14.67 11.68
C ASN A 159 6.29 -16.01 12.02
N GLY A 160 6.06 -16.86 11.02
CA GLY A 160 5.45 -18.18 11.20
C GLY A 160 3.93 -18.16 11.24
N GLY A 161 3.32 -19.20 10.67
CA GLY A 161 1.87 -19.39 10.69
C GLY A 161 1.50 -20.77 11.22
N LEU A 162 0.61 -20.83 12.21
CA LEU A 162 -0.01 -22.06 12.69
C LEU A 162 -1.50 -22.05 12.33
N GLY A 163 -1.91 -23.02 11.54
CA GLY A 163 -3.32 -23.29 11.27
C GLY A 163 -3.84 -24.39 12.19
N PHE A 164 -4.95 -24.12 12.87
CA PHE A 164 -5.67 -25.13 13.64
C PHE A 164 -6.93 -25.55 12.90
N SER A 165 -7.22 -26.84 12.90
CA SER A 165 -8.51 -27.38 12.46
C SER A 165 -9.52 -27.35 13.59
N ALA A 166 -10.82 -27.43 13.26
CA ALA A 166 -11.91 -27.55 14.24
C ALA A 166 -11.68 -28.72 15.21
N GLN A 167 -11.12 -29.84 14.73
CA GLN A 167 -10.80 -31.01 15.56
C GLN A 167 -9.67 -30.74 16.56
N GLN A 168 -8.75 -29.81 16.25
CA GLN A 168 -7.61 -29.46 17.11
C GLN A 168 -7.94 -28.34 18.10
N SER A 169 -8.85 -27.43 17.73
CA SER A 169 -9.28 -26.32 18.59
C SER A 169 -10.46 -26.69 19.50
N GLY A 170 -11.18 -27.76 19.19
CA GLY A 170 -12.43 -28.10 19.89
C GLY A 170 -13.57 -27.12 19.62
N LEU A 171 -13.41 -26.28 18.59
CA LEU A 171 -14.37 -25.28 18.12
C LEU A 171 -15.02 -25.75 16.83
#